data_AF-A0A7V9BU03-F1
#
_entry.id   AF-A0A7V9BU03-F1
#
_cell.length_a   1.000
_cell.length_b   1.000
_cell.length_c   1.000
_cell.angle_alpha   90.00
_cell.angle_beta   90.00
_cell.angle_gamma   90.00
#
_symmetry.space_group_name_H-M   'P 1'
#
loop_
_entity.id
_entity.type
_entity.pdbx_description
1 polymer ?
#
loop_
_entity_poly.entity_id
_entity_poly.type
_entity_poly.pdbx_seq_one_letter_code
_entity_poly.pdbx_strand_id
1 'polypeptide(L)'
;MTSETTKPRTLTSSVDEVVRWRAAEEARLEGEIVEIDREITGIRAAMANLEERLALKTGSRTELDGQAGAIGRVATERTYQVVFETLAQQAAALSDRAGLVATAEFARAAKIEASVKASAGKLLEQYRQFKTTVEPTLAALPETYRDVLTAHHQDLTVKIRAMIDAATPPVEPLQAEIIELDVVWAIDAHDGKPDLLVVVVPADEDVTTAWADRGDDTELSLAARVVQGLTESLAAAGLPSARPALGGHLGLLAIEVDLTGAGADFATVLGTSLARVLSAAPELGEAGLKAVARQVEMDWLLPPEEAEGSVA
;
A
#
# COMPACT_ATOMS: atom_id res chain seq x y z
N MET A 1 -43.04 -88.89 41.43
CA MET A 1 -44.45 -88.46 41.31
C MET A 1 -45.08 -88.59 42.68
N THR A 2 -44.86 -87.62 43.56
CA THR A 2 -45.53 -87.51 44.85
C THR A 2 -46.79 -86.69 44.63
N SER A 3 -47.93 -87.36 44.58
CA SER A 3 -49.24 -86.73 44.52
C SER A 3 -49.53 -86.08 45.88
N GLU A 4 -49.25 -84.78 46.00
CA GLU A 4 -49.70 -83.98 47.13
C GLU A 4 -51.22 -83.83 47.05
N THR A 5 -51.90 -84.53 47.96
CA THR A 5 -53.34 -84.43 48.21
C THR A 5 -53.70 -82.99 48.55
N THR A 6 -54.31 -82.28 47.59
CA THR A 6 -54.75 -80.90 47.76
C THR A 6 -55.95 -80.88 48.71
N LYS A 7 -55.78 -80.34 49.92
CA LYS A 7 -56.90 -80.09 50.86
C LYS A 7 -57.97 -79.24 50.18
N PRO A 8 -59.28 -79.48 50.44
CA PRO A 8 -60.36 -78.68 49.88
C PRO A 8 -60.21 -77.21 50.33
N ARG A 9 -60.15 -76.31 49.34
CA ARG A 9 -59.99 -74.86 49.52
C ARG A 9 -61.22 -74.30 50.24
N THR A 10 -61.03 -73.52 51.29
CA THR A 10 -62.13 -72.84 51.99
C THR A 10 -62.32 -71.43 51.42
N LEU A 11 -63.53 -70.88 51.56
CA LEU A 11 -63.80 -69.49 51.16
C LEU A 11 -62.84 -68.53 51.87
N THR A 12 -62.61 -68.75 53.17
CA THR A 12 -61.69 -67.96 54.00
C THR A 12 -60.26 -68.00 53.48
N SER A 13 -59.73 -69.19 53.12
CA SER A 13 -58.36 -69.30 52.59
C SER A 13 -58.21 -68.64 51.22
N SER A 14 -59.28 -68.61 50.42
CA SER A 14 -59.29 -67.95 49.11
C SER A 14 -59.35 -66.42 49.24
N VAL A 15 -60.12 -65.91 50.22
CA VAL A 15 -60.15 -64.47 50.53
C VAL A 15 -58.81 -63.99 51.10
N ASP A 16 -58.18 -64.74 52.01
CA ASP A 16 -56.85 -64.40 52.56
C ASP A 16 -55.75 -64.40 51.48
N GLU A 17 -55.90 -65.22 50.44
CA GLU A 17 -54.99 -65.23 49.30
C GLU A 17 -55.19 -64.02 48.39
N VAL A 18 -56.44 -63.59 48.16
CA VAL A 18 -56.74 -62.34 47.45
C VAL A 18 -56.26 -61.12 48.23
N VAL A 19 -56.41 -61.09 49.56
CA VAL A 19 -55.89 -60.01 50.42
C VAL A 19 -54.36 -59.95 50.36
N ARG A 20 -53.68 -61.10 50.44
CA ARG A 20 -52.21 -61.16 50.32
C ARG A 20 -51.73 -60.78 48.93
N TRP A 21 -52.41 -61.23 47.87
CA TRP A 21 -52.11 -60.82 46.49
C TRP A 21 -52.29 -59.31 46.33
N ARG A 22 -53.41 -58.76 46.81
CA ARG A 22 -53.67 -57.32 46.74
C ARG A 22 -52.58 -56.52 47.46
N ALA A 23 -52.20 -56.92 48.67
CA ALA A 23 -51.12 -56.25 49.40
C ALA A 23 -49.76 -56.35 48.70
N ALA A 24 -49.45 -57.51 48.10
CA ALA A 24 -48.23 -57.70 47.32
C ALA A 24 -48.22 -56.88 46.02
N GLU A 25 -49.38 -56.79 45.35
CA GLU A 25 -49.55 -56.02 44.12
C GLU A 25 -49.53 -54.52 44.39
N GLU A 26 -50.17 -54.04 45.47
CA GLU A 26 -50.08 -52.66 45.94
C GLU A 26 -48.62 -52.31 46.26
N ALA A 27 -47.88 -53.17 46.96
CA ALA A 27 -46.46 -52.94 47.26
C ALA A 27 -45.57 -52.95 45.99
N ARG A 28 -45.89 -53.81 45.01
CA ARG A 28 -45.18 -53.84 43.71
C ARG A 28 -45.40 -52.55 42.93
N LEU A 29 -46.66 -52.13 42.80
CA LEU A 29 -47.04 -50.91 42.09
C LEU A 29 -46.46 -49.66 42.76
N GLU A 30 -46.47 -49.60 44.09
CA GLU A 30 -45.84 -48.50 44.85
C GLU A 30 -44.32 -48.47 44.63
N GLY A 31 -43.67 -49.63 44.55
CA GLY A 31 -42.27 -49.75 44.15
C GLY A 31 -41.99 -49.23 42.73
N GLU A 32 -42.81 -49.60 41.76
CA GLU A 32 -42.70 -49.13 40.36
C GLU A 32 -42.93 -47.63 40.24
N ILE A 33 -43.89 -47.06 40.97
CA ILE A 33 -44.13 -45.61 41.00
C ILE A 33 -42.90 -44.87 41.54
N VAL A 34 -42.29 -45.37 42.63
CA VAL A 34 -41.08 -44.77 43.19
C VAL A 34 -39.89 -44.84 42.22
N GLU A 35 -39.76 -45.93 41.46
CA GLU A 35 -38.73 -46.05 40.42
C GLU A 35 -38.97 -45.05 39.27
N ILE A 36 -40.20 -44.98 38.77
CA ILE A 36 -40.60 -44.01 37.73
C ILE A 36 -40.38 -42.57 38.22
N ASP A 37 -40.71 -42.23 39.46
CA ASP A 37 -40.50 -40.89 40.01
C ASP A 37 -39.01 -40.52 40.10
N ARG A 38 -38.15 -41.50 40.42
CA ARG A 38 -36.70 -41.31 40.39
C ARG A 38 -36.20 -41.10 38.96
N GLU A 39 -36.69 -41.86 38.00
CA GLU A 39 -36.36 -41.68 36.58
C GLU A 39 -36.80 -40.30 36.07
N ILE A 40 -38.04 -39.89 36.37
CA ILE A 40 -38.57 -38.55 36.02
C ILE A 40 -37.68 -37.46 36.62
N THR A 41 -37.26 -37.59 37.88
CA THR A 41 -36.38 -36.64 38.53
C THR A 41 -35.00 -36.59 37.87
N GLY A 42 -34.44 -37.76 37.52
CA GLY A 42 -33.18 -37.86 36.79
C GLY A 42 -33.23 -37.22 35.41
N ILE A 43 -34.30 -37.47 34.64
CA ILE A 43 -34.53 -36.87 33.32
C ILE A 43 -34.66 -35.34 33.45
N ARG A 44 -35.41 -34.84 34.43
CA ARG A 44 -35.54 -33.39 34.68
C ARG A 44 -34.19 -32.74 34.99
N ALA A 45 -33.35 -33.38 35.79
CA ALA A 45 -32.00 -32.89 36.08
C ALA A 45 -31.10 -32.90 34.83
N ALA A 46 -31.20 -33.94 33.99
CA ALA A 46 -30.48 -34.01 32.73
C ALA A 46 -30.95 -32.92 31.74
N MET A 47 -32.25 -32.65 31.65
CA MET A 47 -32.80 -31.55 30.85
C MET A 47 -32.26 -30.19 31.30
N ALA A 48 -32.29 -29.90 32.60
CA ALA A 48 -31.73 -28.65 33.13
C ALA A 48 -30.24 -28.48 32.80
N ASN A 49 -29.45 -29.56 32.91
CA ASN A 49 -28.03 -29.55 32.53
C ASN A 49 -27.83 -29.28 31.02
N LEU A 50 -28.67 -29.88 30.17
CA LEU A 50 -28.61 -29.67 28.72
C LEU A 50 -29.04 -28.24 28.34
N GLU A 51 -30.03 -27.67 29.00
CA GLU A 51 -30.44 -26.27 28.83
C GLU A 51 -29.32 -25.29 29.20
N GLU A 52 -28.63 -25.52 30.32
CA GLU A 52 -27.46 -24.73 30.72
C GLU A 52 -26.33 -24.82 29.68
N ARG A 53 -26.03 -26.03 29.20
CA ARG A 53 -25.03 -26.23 28.12
C ARG A 53 -25.43 -25.54 26.82
N LEU A 54 -26.72 -25.54 26.48
CA LEU A 54 -27.23 -24.85 25.30
C LEU A 54 -27.09 -23.34 25.43
N ALA A 55 -27.40 -22.78 26.61
CA ALA A 55 -27.22 -21.36 26.90
C ALA A 55 -25.75 -20.95 26.79
N LEU A 56 -24.83 -21.73 27.37
CA LEU A 56 -23.38 -21.50 27.25
C LEU A 56 -22.93 -21.51 25.78
N LYS A 57 -23.34 -22.52 24.99
CA LYS A 57 -22.99 -22.59 23.57
C LYS A 57 -23.57 -21.43 22.75
N THR A 58 -24.77 -20.96 23.09
CA THR A 58 -25.40 -19.81 22.43
C THR A 58 -24.66 -18.52 22.75
N GLY A 59 -24.22 -18.35 23.99
CA GLY A 59 -23.34 -17.25 24.40
C GLY A 59 -22.02 -17.28 23.63
N SER A 60 -21.33 -18.43 23.59
CA SER A 60 -20.08 -18.57 22.83
C SER A 60 -20.27 -18.32 21.33
N ARG A 61 -21.40 -18.74 20.74
CA ARG A 61 -21.72 -18.43 19.34
C ARG A 61 -21.86 -16.93 19.12
N THR A 62 -22.59 -16.24 19.99
CA THR A 62 -22.80 -14.79 19.89
C THR A 62 -21.47 -14.03 19.98
N GLU A 63 -20.57 -14.47 20.88
CA GLU A 63 -19.22 -13.92 21.00
C GLU A 63 -18.39 -14.16 19.72
N LEU A 64 -18.42 -15.38 19.17
CA LEU A 64 -17.73 -15.70 17.92
C LEU A 64 -18.29 -14.94 16.73
N ASP A 65 -19.61 -14.76 16.63
CA ASP A 65 -20.25 -13.97 15.59
C ASP A 65 -19.84 -12.48 15.70
N GLY A 66 -19.72 -11.96 16.94
CA GLY A 66 -19.18 -10.62 17.19
C GLY A 66 -17.70 -10.47 16.80
N GLN A 67 -16.86 -11.46 17.14
CA GLN A 67 -15.46 -11.49 16.73
C GLN A 67 -15.32 -11.60 15.20
N ALA A 68 -16.09 -12.47 14.56
CA ALA A 68 -16.10 -12.64 13.12
C ALA A 68 -16.50 -11.35 12.39
N GLY A 69 -17.49 -10.62 12.92
CA GLY A 69 -17.86 -9.30 12.42
C GLY A 69 -16.73 -8.25 12.54
N ALA A 70 -15.87 -8.38 13.55
CA ALA A 70 -14.75 -7.45 13.77
C ALA A 70 -13.51 -7.76 12.91
N ILE A 71 -13.36 -8.97 12.36
CA ILE A 71 -12.16 -9.37 11.59
C ILE A 71 -11.92 -8.43 10.40
N GLY A 72 -12.98 -8.05 9.66
CA GLY A 72 -12.83 -7.18 8.49
C GLY A 72 -12.23 -5.81 8.83
N ARG A 73 -12.70 -5.19 9.91
CA ARG A 73 -12.17 -3.91 10.39
C ARG A 73 -10.71 -4.04 10.84
N VAL A 74 -10.38 -5.06 11.63
CA VAL A 74 -9.01 -5.31 12.10
C VAL A 74 -8.07 -5.63 10.93
N ALA A 75 -8.55 -6.36 9.92
CA ALA A 75 -7.76 -6.63 8.71
C ALA A 75 -7.45 -5.33 7.96
N THR A 76 -8.44 -4.46 7.77
CA THR A 76 -8.26 -3.16 7.10
C THR A 76 -7.27 -2.28 7.84
N GLU A 77 -7.42 -2.14 9.16
CA GLU A 77 -6.50 -1.37 10.01
C GLU A 77 -5.05 -1.89 9.92
N ARG A 78 -4.86 -3.22 9.97
CA ARG A 78 -3.54 -3.83 9.82
C ARG A 78 -2.97 -3.63 8.43
N THR A 79 -3.79 -3.74 7.39
CA THR A 79 -3.34 -3.53 6.02
C THR A 79 -2.89 -2.08 5.81
N TYR A 80 -3.68 -1.11 6.29
CA TYR A 80 -3.30 0.31 6.29
C TYR A 80 -1.94 0.52 6.95
N GLN A 81 -1.75 0.01 8.18
CA GLN A 81 -0.48 0.13 8.91
C GLN A 81 0.69 -0.48 8.12
N VAL A 82 0.53 -1.70 7.62
CA VAL A 82 1.58 -2.41 6.87
C VAL A 82 1.95 -1.70 5.58
N VAL A 83 0.97 -1.15 4.85
CA VAL A 83 1.22 -0.38 3.61
C VAL A 83 2.10 0.82 3.94
N PHE A 84 1.72 1.65 4.90
CA PHE A 84 2.47 2.87 5.21
C PHE A 84 3.81 2.60 5.90
N GLU A 85 3.93 1.58 6.74
CA GLU A 85 5.22 1.14 7.29
C GLU A 85 6.18 0.68 6.18
N THR A 86 5.68 -0.05 5.18
CA THR A 86 6.49 -0.52 4.04
C THR A 86 6.93 0.66 3.18
N LEU A 87 6.03 1.59 2.86
CA LEU A 87 6.37 2.78 2.07
C LEU A 87 7.35 3.70 2.80
N ALA A 88 7.24 3.85 4.12
CA ALA A 88 8.19 4.61 4.93
C ALA A 88 9.58 3.98 4.92
N GLN A 89 9.68 2.65 4.99
CA GLN A 89 10.96 1.94 4.84
C GLN A 89 11.56 2.14 3.44
N GLN A 90 10.73 2.11 2.39
CA GLN A 90 11.16 2.38 1.02
C GLN A 90 11.62 3.83 0.83
N ALA A 91 10.92 4.81 1.43
CA ALA A 91 11.31 6.22 1.40
C ALA A 91 12.66 6.45 2.10
N ALA A 92 12.89 5.82 3.26
CA ALA A 92 14.19 5.87 3.93
C ALA A 92 15.31 5.28 3.06
N ALA A 93 15.07 4.12 2.44
CA ALA A 93 16.03 3.49 1.53
C ALA A 93 16.30 4.34 0.26
N LEU A 94 15.28 5.03 -0.24
CA LEU A 94 15.39 5.99 -1.34
C LEU A 94 16.24 7.20 -0.94
N SER A 95 16.05 7.74 0.26
CA SER A 95 16.84 8.87 0.76
C SER A 95 18.31 8.51 0.95
N ASP A 96 18.60 7.34 1.53
CA ASP A 96 19.96 6.80 1.61
C ASP A 96 20.59 6.63 0.21
N ARG A 97 19.78 6.16 -0.76
CA ARG A 97 20.23 6.03 -2.15
C ARG A 97 20.52 7.37 -2.79
N ALA A 98 19.72 8.40 -2.52
CA ALA A 98 19.93 9.76 -3.03
C ALA A 98 21.32 10.29 -2.63
N GLY A 99 21.74 10.05 -1.38
CA GLY A 99 23.07 10.44 -0.90
C GLY A 99 24.23 9.76 -1.66
N LEU A 100 24.05 8.48 -2.03
CA LEU A 100 25.04 7.75 -2.84
C LEU A 100 25.10 8.29 -4.28
N VAL A 101 23.94 8.58 -4.87
CA VAL A 101 23.85 9.17 -6.22
C VAL A 101 24.52 10.55 -6.23
N ALA A 102 24.20 11.42 -5.27
CA ALA A 102 24.83 12.74 -5.17
C ALA A 102 26.36 12.65 -5.03
N THR A 103 26.86 11.68 -4.27
CA THR A 103 28.31 11.43 -4.15
C THR A 103 28.92 10.98 -5.48
N ALA A 104 28.24 10.08 -6.20
CA ALA A 104 28.68 9.58 -7.50
C ALA A 104 28.68 10.70 -8.56
N GLU A 105 27.65 11.55 -8.57
CA GLU A 105 27.53 12.70 -9.45
C GLU A 105 28.61 13.76 -9.17
N PHE A 106 28.88 14.05 -7.90
CA PHE A 106 29.98 14.95 -7.54
C PHE A 106 31.34 14.41 -8.04
N ALA A 107 31.60 13.12 -7.84
CA ALA A 107 32.80 12.48 -8.35
C ALA A 107 32.88 12.50 -9.88
N ARG A 108 31.75 12.30 -10.58
CA ARG A 108 31.66 12.41 -12.04
C ARG A 108 31.90 13.84 -12.52
N ALA A 109 31.30 14.84 -11.88
CA ALA A 109 31.49 16.25 -12.18
C ALA A 109 32.96 16.65 -12.04
N ALA A 110 33.64 16.23 -10.97
CA ALA A 110 35.08 16.46 -10.79
C ALA A 110 35.94 15.79 -11.89
N LYS A 111 35.59 14.57 -12.32
CA LYS A 111 36.27 13.89 -13.44
C LYS A 111 36.06 14.61 -14.77
N ILE A 112 34.84 15.09 -15.04
CA ILE A 112 34.52 15.88 -16.23
C ILE A 112 35.30 17.18 -16.20
N GLU A 113 35.30 17.91 -15.08
CA GLU A 113 36.05 19.15 -14.93
C GLU A 113 37.56 18.94 -15.19
N ALA A 114 38.16 17.91 -14.59
CA ALA A 114 39.56 17.57 -14.82
C ALA A 114 39.84 17.23 -16.29
N SER A 115 38.95 16.48 -16.94
CA SER A 115 39.09 16.07 -18.35
C SER A 115 38.95 17.26 -19.30
N VAL A 116 37.96 18.12 -19.08
CA VAL A 116 37.73 19.36 -19.84
C VAL A 116 38.89 20.34 -19.63
N LYS A 117 39.43 20.46 -18.42
CA LYS A 117 40.61 21.29 -18.15
C LYS A 117 41.84 20.77 -18.91
N ALA A 118 42.02 19.45 -18.99
CA ALA A 118 43.13 18.84 -19.72
C ALA A 118 42.98 19.00 -21.24
N SER A 119 41.79 18.84 -21.80
CA SER A 119 41.54 18.86 -23.25
C SER A 119 41.30 20.27 -23.82
N ALA A 120 40.50 21.08 -23.14
CA ALA A 120 40.00 22.37 -23.63
C ALA A 120 40.47 23.58 -22.82
N GLY A 121 41.29 23.40 -21.77
CA GLY A 121 41.64 24.47 -20.82
C GLY A 121 42.19 25.75 -21.46
N LYS A 122 43.07 25.63 -22.46
CA LYS A 122 43.60 26.80 -23.20
C LYS A 122 42.54 27.49 -24.05
N LEU A 123 41.64 26.74 -24.69
CA LEU A 123 40.58 27.28 -25.53
C LEU A 123 39.51 27.96 -24.67
N LEU A 124 39.19 27.40 -23.50
CA LEU A 124 38.30 28.01 -22.51
C LEU A 124 38.85 29.35 -21.99
N GLU A 125 40.16 29.43 -21.76
CA GLU A 125 40.79 30.69 -21.36
C GLU A 125 40.72 31.74 -22.47
N GLN A 126 40.99 31.35 -23.72
CA GLN A 126 40.82 32.22 -24.90
C GLN A 126 39.36 32.68 -25.06
N TYR A 127 38.40 31.78 -24.84
CA TYR A 127 36.97 32.09 -24.89
C TYR A 127 36.58 33.11 -23.80
N ARG A 128 37.05 32.91 -22.57
CA ARG A 128 36.83 33.85 -21.46
C ARG A 128 37.46 35.21 -21.74
N GLN A 129 38.71 35.24 -22.20
CA GLN A 129 39.39 36.49 -22.57
C GLN A 129 38.65 37.23 -23.69
N PHE A 130 38.14 36.51 -24.69
CA PHE A 130 37.30 37.10 -25.73
C PHE A 130 36.05 37.74 -25.13
N LYS A 131 35.28 36.99 -24.31
CA LYS A 131 34.04 37.48 -23.69
C LYS A 131 34.23 38.68 -22.77
N THR A 132 35.29 38.69 -21.96
CA THR A 132 35.52 39.75 -20.97
C THR A 132 36.20 40.97 -21.56
N THR A 133 37.11 40.79 -22.52
CA THR A 133 38.03 41.85 -22.96
C THR A 133 37.78 42.31 -24.39
N VAL A 134 37.47 41.38 -25.30
CA VAL A 134 37.38 41.67 -26.75
C VAL A 134 35.96 42.01 -27.16
N GLU A 135 34.96 41.21 -26.75
CA GLU A 135 33.55 41.37 -27.11
C GLU A 135 32.99 42.77 -26.82
N PRO A 136 33.26 43.40 -25.65
CA PRO A 136 32.79 44.75 -25.37
C PRO A 136 33.37 45.82 -26.31
N THR A 137 34.54 45.57 -26.91
CA THR A 137 35.22 46.51 -27.82
C THR A 137 34.84 46.34 -29.29
N LEU A 138 34.15 45.25 -29.65
CA LEU A 138 33.82 44.91 -31.04
C LEU A 138 32.98 46.00 -31.75
N ALA A 139 32.13 46.71 -31.00
CA ALA A 139 31.29 47.77 -31.54
C ALA A 139 32.10 48.97 -32.06
N ALA A 140 33.29 49.21 -31.52
CA ALA A 140 34.18 50.31 -31.92
C ALA A 140 35.12 49.95 -33.08
N LEU A 141 35.16 48.68 -33.49
CA LEU A 141 36.03 48.21 -34.57
C LEU A 141 35.33 48.30 -35.94
N PRO A 142 36.11 48.46 -37.03
CA PRO A 142 35.59 48.36 -38.39
C PRO A 142 34.93 47.01 -38.64
N GLU A 143 33.89 47.00 -39.47
CA GLU A 143 33.03 45.84 -39.76
C GLU A 143 33.82 44.60 -40.19
N THR A 144 34.79 44.77 -41.09
CA THR A 144 35.65 43.67 -41.56
C THR A 144 36.48 43.01 -40.46
N TYR A 145 36.92 43.77 -39.44
CA TYR A 145 37.64 43.21 -38.29
C TYR A 145 36.70 42.54 -37.29
N ARG A 146 35.50 43.11 -37.11
CA ARG A 146 34.45 42.53 -36.28
C ARG A 146 34.06 41.15 -36.79
N ASP A 147 33.81 41.02 -38.09
CA ASP A 147 33.39 39.76 -38.71
C ASP A 147 34.42 38.64 -38.54
N VAL A 148 35.71 38.96 -38.73
CA VAL A 148 36.81 37.99 -38.54
C VAL A 148 36.90 37.54 -37.08
N LEU A 149 36.79 38.47 -36.12
CA LEU A 149 36.85 38.15 -34.69
C LEU A 149 35.64 37.32 -34.24
N THR A 150 34.44 37.65 -34.72
CA THR A 150 33.23 36.88 -34.44
C THR A 150 33.28 35.49 -35.05
N ALA A 151 33.73 35.36 -36.31
CA ALA A 151 33.88 34.06 -36.97
C ALA A 151 34.90 33.16 -36.26
N HIS A 152 36.04 33.71 -35.83
CA HIS A 152 37.02 32.99 -35.02
C HIS A 152 36.44 32.50 -33.69
N HIS A 153 35.64 33.32 -33.01
CA HIS A 153 35.01 32.94 -31.75
C HIS A 153 33.91 31.89 -31.90
N GLN A 154 33.18 31.92 -33.01
CA GLN A 154 32.22 30.86 -33.36
C GLN A 154 32.93 29.52 -33.57
N ASP A 155 34.01 29.49 -34.34
CA ASP A 155 34.85 28.30 -34.52
C ASP A 155 35.43 27.80 -33.19
N LEU A 156 35.88 28.71 -32.33
CA LEU A 156 36.35 28.40 -30.97
C LEU A 156 35.24 27.74 -30.12
N THR A 157 34.01 28.25 -30.19
CA THR A 157 32.86 27.73 -29.45
C THR A 157 32.47 26.33 -29.94
N VAL A 158 32.48 26.09 -31.24
CA VAL A 158 32.23 24.76 -31.83
C VAL A 158 33.29 23.76 -31.36
N LYS A 159 34.56 24.15 -31.36
CA LYS A 159 35.66 23.30 -30.87
C LYS A 159 35.55 22.98 -29.39
N ILE A 160 35.25 23.98 -28.56
CA ILE A 160 35.04 23.79 -27.12
C ILE A 160 33.88 22.82 -26.87
N ARG A 161 32.74 23.01 -27.56
CA ARG A 161 31.58 22.11 -27.43
C ARG A 161 31.94 20.68 -27.79
N ALA A 162 32.57 20.46 -28.95
CA ALA A 162 33.00 19.12 -29.37
C ALA A 162 33.97 18.46 -28.37
N MET A 163 34.85 19.24 -27.74
CA MET A 163 35.77 18.74 -26.71
C MET A 163 35.07 18.45 -25.38
N ILE A 164 34.06 19.23 -24.99
CA ILE A 164 33.23 18.95 -23.80
C ILE A 164 32.43 17.67 -24.03
N ASP A 165 31.76 17.55 -25.17
CA ASP A 165 30.95 16.38 -25.52
C ASP A 165 31.81 15.10 -25.52
N ALA A 166 33.04 15.17 -26.05
CA ALA A 166 33.98 14.04 -26.02
C ALA A 166 34.54 13.74 -24.62
N ALA A 167 34.55 14.72 -23.71
CA ALA A 167 35.06 14.59 -22.35
C ALA A 167 33.97 14.24 -21.32
N THR A 168 32.69 14.26 -21.70
CA THR A 168 31.56 13.87 -20.85
C THR A 168 31.29 12.37 -21.03
N PRO A 169 31.73 11.49 -20.10
CA PRO A 169 31.40 10.09 -20.17
C PRO A 169 29.89 9.87 -19.97
N PRO A 170 29.32 8.75 -20.46
CA PRO A 170 27.95 8.37 -20.12
C PRO A 170 27.79 8.26 -18.60
N VAL A 171 26.56 8.40 -18.12
CA VAL A 171 26.27 8.15 -16.69
C VAL A 171 26.47 6.67 -16.45
N GLU A 172 27.37 6.33 -15.52
CA GLU A 172 27.59 4.94 -15.12
C GLU A 172 26.54 4.58 -14.07
N PRO A 173 25.80 3.46 -14.24
CA PRO A 173 24.87 3.00 -13.22
C PRO A 173 25.58 2.74 -11.90
N LEU A 174 24.94 3.14 -10.81
CA LEU A 174 25.42 2.90 -9.47
C LEU A 174 25.59 1.40 -9.25
N GLN A 175 26.80 0.98 -8.87
CA GLN A 175 27.14 -0.41 -8.58
C GLN A 175 26.64 -0.79 -7.18
N ALA A 176 25.32 -0.83 -7.01
CA ALA A 176 24.64 -1.14 -5.76
C ALA A 176 23.47 -2.10 -6.01
N GLU A 177 22.97 -2.72 -4.94
CA GLU A 177 21.77 -3.57 -5.01
C GLU A 177 20.57 -2.77 -5.52
N ILE A 178 19.71 -3.41 -6.31
CA ILE A 178 18.50 -2.77 -6.82
C ILE A 178 17.47 -2.66 -5.70
N ILE A 179 16.98 -1.45 -5.45
CA ILE A 179 15.86 -1.22 -4.53
C ILE A 179 14.57 -1.18 -5.35
N GLU A 180 13.62 -2.05 -5.02
CA GLU A 180 12.25 -1.95 -5.55
C GLU A 180 11.45 -0.95 -4.71
N LEU A 181 10.78 0.00 -5.38
CA LEU A 181 9.96 1.03 -4.77
C LEU A 181 8.52 0.86 -5.26
N ASP A 182 7.56 0.83 -4.34
CA ASP A 182 6.16 0.69 -4.66
C ASP A 182 5.48 2.06 -4.68
N VAL A 183 4.86 2.41 -5.81
CA VAL A 183 3.96 3.55 -5.92
C VAL A 183 2.54 3.00 -5.85
N VAL A 184 1.87 3.19 -4.73
CA VAL A 184 0.50 2.67 -4.54
C VAL A 184 -0.53 3.70 -4.96
N TRP A 185 -1.60 3.23 -5.60
CA TRP A 185 -2.71 4.08 -6.00
C TRP A 185 -4.05 3.37 -5.85
N ALA A 186 -5.10 4.14 -5.58
CA ALA A 186 -6.46 3.66 -5.49
C ALA A 186 -7.42 4.66 -6.14
N ILE A 187 -8.51 4.15 -6.70
CA ILE A 187 -9.58 4.96 -7.27
C ILE A 187 -10.85 4.66 -6.48
N ASP A 188 -11.46 5.69 -5.93
CA ASP A 188 -12.82 5.61 -5.43
C ASP A 188 -13.77 5.77 -6.62
N ALA A 189 -14.76 4.88 -6.70
CA ALA A 189 -15.68 4.80 -7.80
C ALA A 189 -17.12 4.65 -7.30
N HIS A 190 -17.86 5.76 -7.27
CA HIS A 190 -19.27 5.75 -6.95
C HIS A 190 -20.09 5.30 -8.16
N ASP A 191 -20.97 4.30 -7.99
CA ASP A 191 -21.75 3.68 -9.09
C ASP A 191 -20.89 3.22 -10.30
N GLY A 192 -19.65 2.80 -10.03
CA GLY A 192 -18.71 2.34 -11.06
C GLY A 192 -18.11 3.46 -11.92
N LYS A 193 -18.31 4.72 -11.54
CA LYS A 193 -17.66 5.88 -12.17
C LYS A 193 -16.54 6.39 -11.26
N PRO A 194 -15.31 6.51 -11.77
CA PRO A 194 -14.22 7.10 -11.00
C PRO A 194 -14.57 8.51 -10.54
N ASP A 195 -14.33 8.79 -9.26
CA ASP A 195 -14.61 10.10 -8.64
C ASP A 195 -13.33 10.70 -8.03
N LEU A 196 -12.58 9.90 -7.27
CA LEU A 196 -11.34 10.34 -6.63
C LEU A 196 -10.21 9.35 -6.89
N LEU A 197 -9.04 9.87 -7.24
CA LEU A 197 -7.78 9.12 -7.25
C LEU A 197 -6.91 9.57 -6.08
N VAL A 198 -6.34 8.59 -5.38
CA VAL A 198 -5.27 8.79 -4.40
C VAL A 198 -4.04 8.01 -4.85
N VAL A 199 -2.88 8.65 -4.86
CA VAL A 199 -1.58 8.04 -5.12
C VAL A 199 -0.64 8.38 -3.97
N VAL A 200 0.03 7.38 -3.41
CA VAL A 200 1.08 7.58 -2.40
C VAL A 200 2.41 7.13 -3.01
N VAL A 201 3.39 8.02 -2.92
CA VAL A 201 4.74 7.83 -3.45
C VAL A 201 5.71 7.71 -2.27
N PRO A 202 6.64 6.75 -2.27
CA PRO A 202 7.64 6.58 -1.21
C PRO A 202 8.75 7.64 -1.35
N ALA A 203 8.36 8.91 -1.27
CA ALA A 203 9.20 10.10 -1.33
C ALA A 203 8.71 11.07 -0.25
N ASP A 204 9.60 11.97 0.20
CA ASP A 204 9.26 12.96 1.21
C ASP A 204 8.15 13.92 0.73
N GLU A 205 7.24 14.29 1.62
CA GLU A 205 6.11 15.17 1.30
C GLU A 205 6.54 16.57 0.81
N ASP A 206 7.69 17.06 1.26
CA ASP A 206 8.23 18.38 0.88
C ASP A 206 8.94 18.37 -0.48
N VAL A 207 9.07 17.21 -1.14
CA VAL A 207 9.78 17.11 -2.44
C VAL A 207 9.19 18.04 -3.50
N THR A 208 7.89 18.32 -3.42
CA THR A 208 7.19 19.17 -4.40
C THR A 208 7.15 20.66 -4.01
N THR A 209 7.29 20.98 -2.73
CA THR A 209 7.26 22.36 -2.21
C THR A 209 8.66 22.96 -2.14
N ALA A 210 9.68 22.16 -1.85
CA ALA A 210 11.08 22.55 -1.71
C ALA A 210 11.95 22.29 -2.95
N TRP A 211 11.33 22.04 -4.12
CA TRP A 211 12.04 21.63 -5.34
C TRP A 211 13.12 22.62 -5.80
N ALA A 212 12.92 23.93 -5.56
CA ALA A 212 13.89 24.96 -5.94
C ALA A 212 15.18 24.91 -5.10
N ASP A 213 15.08 24.47 -3.85
CA ASP A 213 16.19 24.47 -2.88
C ASP A 213 16.86 23.08 -2.75
N ARG A 214 16.14 21.98 -3.06
CA ARG A 214 16.66 20.59 -3.00
C ARG A 214 17.66 20.27 -4.11
N GLY A 215 17.53 20.90 -5.28
CA GLY A 215 18.25 20.48 -6.49
C GLY A 215 17.67 19.19 -7.09
N ASP A 216 18.32 18.69 -8.14
CA ASP A 216 17.90 17.46 -8.80
C ASP A 216 18.31 16.25 -7.96
N ASP A 217 17.34 15.52 -7.41
CA ASP A 217 17.58 14.29 -6.66
C ASP A 217 16.64 13.13 -7.09
N THR A 218 16.88 11.95 -6.53
CA THR A 218 16.14 10.74 -6.88
C THR A 218 14.69 10.75 -6.38
N GLU A 219 14.40 11.43 -5.27
CA GLU A 219 13.03 11.57 -4.75
C GLU A 219 12.20 12.45 -5.67
N LEU A 220 12.76 13.60 -6.10
CA LEU A 220 12.13 14.51 -7.05
C LEU A 220 11.95 13.83 -8.41
N SER A 221 12.93 13.05 -8.86
CA SER A 221 12.84 12.27 -10.10
C SER A 221 11.67 11.27 -10.05
N LEU A 222 11.54 10.52 -8.94
CA LEU A 222 10.42 9.60 -8.75
C LEU A 222 9.08 10.33 -8.76
N ALA A 223 8.95 11.40 -7.96
CA ALA A 223 7.72 12.20 -7.89
C ALA A 223 7.34 12.77 -9.27
N ALA A 224 8.32 13.32 -10.00
CA ALA A 224 8.12 13.87 -11.34
C ALA A 224 7.62 12.81 -12.34
N ARG A 225 8.15 11.58 -12.28
CA ARG A 225 7.71 10.47 -13.14
C ARG A 225 6.30 10.01 -12.81
N VAL A 226 5.93 9.99 -11.53
CA VAL A 226 4.54 9.69 -11.13
C VAL A 226 3.60 10.78 -11.65
N VAL A 227 3.93 12.06 -11.44
CA VAL A 227 3.14 13.20 -11.94
C VAL A 227 3.05 13.20 -13.47
N GLN A 228 4.14 12.84 -14.17
CA GLN A 228 4.12 12.67 -15.61
C GLN A 228 3.12 11.59 -16.03
N GLY A 229 3.21 10.39 -15.44
CA GLY A 229 2.29 9.28 -15.76
C GLY A 229 0.83 9.63 -15.47
N LEU A 230 0.58 10.37 -14.38
CA LEU A 230 -0.75 10.92 -14.04
C LEU A 230 -1.24 11.90 -15.11
N THR A 231 -0.43 12.89 -15.44
CA THR A 231 -0.78 13.93 -16.42
C THR A 231 -1.09 13.32 -17.80
N GLU A 232 -0.29 12.35 -18.23
CA GLU A 232 -0.50 11.62 -19.49
C GLU A 232 -1.82 10.82 -19.46
N SER A 233 -2.17 10.23 -18.31
CA SER A 233 -3.41 9.46 -18.15
C SER A 233 -4.64 10.37 -18.14
N LEU A 234 -4.57 11.51 -17.44
CA LEU A 234 -5.64 12.50 -17.39
C LEU A 234 -5.90 13.09 -18.78
N ALA A 235 -4.83 13.41 -19.52
CA ALA A 235 -4.95 13.88 -20.89
C ALA A 235 -5.60 12.82 -21.81
N ALA A 236 -5.20 11.55 -21.70
CA ALA A 236 -5.78 10.45 -22.46
C ALA A 236 -7.27 10.22 -22.14
N ALA A 237 -7.68 10.47 -20.89
CA ALA A 237 -9.06 10.34 -20.45
C ALA A 237 -9.93 11.58 -20.73
N GLY A 238 -9.39 12.60 -21.40
CA GLY A 238 -10.13 13.82 -21.74
C GLY A 238 -10.29 14.80 -20.56
N LEU A 239 -9.46 14.68 -19.53
CA LEU A 239 -9.43 15.55 -18.34
C LEU A 239 -8.13 16.39 -18.25
N PRO A 240 -7.68 17.09 -19.31
CA PRO A 240 -6.39 17.80 -19.29
C PRO A 240 -6.35 19.00 -18.32
N SER A 241 -7.50 19.45 -17.83
CA SER A 241 -7.62 20.53 -16.85
C SER A 241 -7.67 20.05 -15.40
N ALA A 242 -7.80 18.74 -15.16
CA ALA A 242 -7.74 18.18 -13.81
C ALA A 242 -6.33 18.41 -13.27
N ARG A 243 -6.25 19.04 -12.09
CA ARG A 243 -4.97 19.36 -11.45
C ARG A 243 -4.77 18.44 -10.26
N PRO A 244 -3.64 17.71 -10.20
CA PRO A 244 -3.29 16.98 -9.00
C PRO A 244 -3.07 17.94 -7.84
N ALA A 245 -3.72 17.66 -6.72
CA ALA A 245 -3.40 18.25 -5.43
C ALA A 245 -2.25 17.42 -4.82
N LEU A 246 -1.16 18.10 -4.47
CA LEU A 246 0.03 17.49 -3.88
C LEU A 246 0.04 17.84 -2.39
N GLY A 247 0.23 16.84 -1.55
CA GLY A 247 0.24 16.99 -0.11
C GLY A 247 1.05 15.89 0.57
N GLY A 248 0.95 15.86 1.88
CA GLY A 248 1.66 14.92 2.74
C GLY A 248 0.71 13.99 3.46
N HIS A 249 1.08 12.71 3.53
CA HIS A 249 0.40 11.73 4.37
C HIS A 249 1.44 10.84 5.07
N LEU A 250 1.52 10.95 6.40
CA LEU A 250 2.50 10.23 7.23
C LEU A 250 3.96 10.47 6.78
N GLY A 251 4.28 11.70 6.32
CA GLY A 251 5.62 12.07 5.84
C GLY A 251 5.94 11.59 4.42
N LEU A 252 4.95 11.00 3.72
CA LEU A 252 5.08 10.55 2.34
C LEU A 252 4.30 11.47 1.42
N LEU A 253 4.78 11.61 0.18
CA LEU A 253 4.09 12.36 -0.86
C LEU A 253 2.75 11.68 -1.23
N ALA A 254 1.66 12.39 -0.97
CA ALA A 254 0.31 12.03 -1.38
C ALA A 254 -0.14 12.92 -2.53
N ILE A 255 -0.79 12.32 -3.52
CA ILE A 255 -1.31 12.99 -4.70
C ILE A 255 -2.78 12.63 -4.85
N GLU A 256 -3.64 13.65 -4.83
CA GLU A 256 -5.08 13.51 -4.99
C GLU A 256 -5.52 14.12 -6.31
N VAL A 257 -6.43 13.46 -7.03
CA VAL A 257 -7.00 13.98 -8.27
C VAL A 257 -8.49 13.73 -8.31
N ASP A 258 -9.26 14.82 -8.54
CA ASP A 258 -10.67 14.74 -8.90
C ASP A 258 -10.80 14.13 -10.30
N LEU A 259 -11.48 12.99 -10.37
CA LEU A 259 -11.74 12.23 -11.59
C LEU A 259 -13.17 12.42 -12.10
N THR A 260 -13.92 13.39 -11.59
CA THR A 260 -15.28 13.70 -12.08
C THR A 260 -15.29 13.83 -13.60
N GLY A 261 -15.98 12.91 -14.27
CA GLY A 261 -16.08 12.86 -15.73
C GLY A 261 -15.09 11.91 -16.43
N ALA A 262 -14.24 11.21 -15.69
CA ALA A 262 -13.39 10.15 -16.22
C ALA A 262 -14.23 8.94 -16.71
N GLY A 263 -13.71 8.25 -17.72
CA GLY A 263 -14.27 6.98 -18.19
C GLY A 263 -14.00 5.82 -17.22
N ALA A 264 -14.83 4.76 -17.29
CA ALA A 264 -14.66 3.55 -16.46
C ALA A 264 -13.34 2.80 -16.73
N ASP A 265 -12.68 3.07 -17.85
CA ASP A 265 -11.38 2.53 -18.24
C ASP A 265 -10.18 3.29 -17.65
N PHE A 266 -10.41 4.40 -16.93
CA PHE A 266 -9.34 5.25 -16.39
C PHE A 266 -8.31 4.49 -15.57
N ALA A 267 -8.74 3.53 -14.72
CA ALA A 267 -7.82 2.70 -13.93
C ALA A 267 -6.81 1.94 -14.81
N THR A 268 -7.26 1.42 -15.95
CA THR A 268 -6.40 0.68 -16.90
C THR A 268 -5.45 1.63 -17.63
N VAL A 269 -5.96 2.80 -18.05
CA VAL A 269 -5.15 3.86 -18.68
C VAL A 269 -4.04 4.32 -17.72
N LEU A 270 -4.41 4.59 -16.47
CA LEU A 270 -3.49 5.02 -15.41
C LEU A 270 -2.41 3.97 -15.14
N GLY A 271 -2.80 2.73 -14.87
CA GLY A 271 -1.85 1.65 -14.60
C GLY A 271 -0.86 1.43 -15.75
N THR A 272 -1.33 1.51 -17.00
CA THR A 272 -0.49 1.38 -18.20
C THR A 272 0.49 2.56 -18.33
N SER A 273 0.00 3.78 -18.11
CA SER A 273 0.82 4.99 -18.20
C SER A 273 1.91 5.01 -17.13
N LEU A 274 1.54 4.77 -15.86
CA LEU A 274 2.50 4.71 -14.75
C LEU A 274 3.54 3.62 -14.97
N ALA A 275 3.12 2.39 -15.33
CA ALA A 275 4.06 1.31 -15.60
C ALA A 275 5.06 1.67 -16.71
N ARG A 276 4.57 2.26 -17.82
CA ARG A 276 5.43 2.70 -18.92
C ARG A 276 6.41 3.78 -18.48
N VAL A 277 5.93 4.86 -17.84
CA VAL A 277 6.77 6.00 -17.45
C VAL A 277 7.82 5.58 -16.42
N LEU A 278 7.43 4.80 -15.40
CA LEU A 278 8.36 4.34 -14.36
C LEU A 278 9.40 3.35 -14.92
N SER A 279 9.00 2.45 -15.83
CA SER A 279 9.94 1.51 -16.47
C SER A 279 10.92 2.17 -17.44
N ALA A 280 10.56 3.35 -17.97
CA ALA A 280 11.33 4.10 -18.95
C ALA A 280 12.13 5.26 -18.34
N ALA A 281 12.25 5.33 -17.01
CA ALA A 281 12.97 6.37 -16.28
C ALA A 281 14.46 5.99 -16.14
N PRO A 282 15.37 6.46 -17.05
CA PRO A 282 16.78 6.10 -16.98
C PRO A 282 17.43 6.57 -15.69
N GLU A 283 17.06 7.74 -15.17
CA GLU A 283 17.64 8.31 -13.94
C GLU A 283 17.37 7.43 -12.70
N LEU A 284 16.22 6.74 -12.65
CA LEU A 284 15.93 5.78 -11.58
C LEU A 284 16.74 4.50 -11.78
N GLY A 285 16.84 3.99 -13.01
CA GLY A 285 17.63 2.81 -13.34
C GLY A 285 19.13 3.01 -13.07
N GLU A 286 19.67 4.17 -13.40
CA GLU A 286 21.06 4.58 -13.12
C GLU A 286 21.32 4.70 -11.61
N ALA A 287 20.34 5.12 -10.82
CA ALA A 287 20.38 5.10 -9.37
C ALA A 287 20.25 3.68 -8.77
N GLY A 288 20.02 2.64 -9.58
CA GLY A 288 19.74 1.28 -9.10
C GLY A 288 18.39 1.19 -8.38
N LEU A 289 17.40 1.93 -8.87
CA LEU A 289 16.03 1.95 -8.37
C LEU A 289 15.09 1.33 -9.41
N LYS A 290 14.09 0.59 -8.93
CA LYS A 290 13.02 0.04 -9.77
C LYS A 290 11.67 0.39 -9.16
N ALA A 291 11.01 1.40 -9.72
CA ALA A 291 9.67 1.81 -9.29
C ALA A 291 8.57 0.97 -9.96
N VAL A 292 7.59 0.53 -9.17
CA VAL A 292 6.46 -0.29 -9.62
C VAL A 292 5.16 0.33 -9.12
N ALA A 293 4.23 0.61 -10.04
CA ALA A 293 2.91 1.09 -9.67
C ALA A 293 1.98 -0.08 -9.27
N ARG A 294 1.30 0.02 -8.13
CA ARG A 294 0.37 -1.00 -7.61
C ARG A 294 -0.98 -0.40 -7.32
N GLN A 295 -2.02 -0.99 -7.90
CA GLN A 295 -3.39 -0.70 -7.52
C GLN A 295 -3.71 -1.39 -6.20
N VAL A 296 -4.32 -0.67 -5.27
CA VAL A 296 -4.82 -1.17 -4.00
C VAL A 296 -6.28 -0.76 -3.79
N GLU A 297 -6.93 -1.32 -2.77
CA GLU A 297 -8.27 -0.87 -2.36
C GLU A 297 -8.17 0.50 -1.68
N MET A 298 -9.17 1.36 -1.88
CA MET A 298 -9.19 2.72 -1.31
C MET A 298 -9.11 2.70 0.22
N ASP A 299 -9.81 1.76 0.85
CA ASP A 299 -9.82 1.57 2.31
C ASP A 299 -8.43 1.29 2.91
N TRP A 300 -7.45 0.89 2.09
CA TRP A 300 -6.07 0.64 2.56
C TRP A 300 -5.23 1.92 2.59
N LEU A 301 -5.68 2.99 1.93
CA LEU A 301 -5.02 4.30 1.89
C LEU A 301 -5.72 5.33 2.78
N LEU A 302 -6.94 5.05 3.24
CA LEU A 302 -7.69 5.91 4.14
C LEU A 302 -7.48 5.49 5.60
N PRO A 303 -7.39 6.45 6.54
CA PRO A 303 -7.36 6.10 7.95
C PRO A 303 -8.62 5.31 8.30
N PRO A 304 -8.50 4.23 9.09
CA PRO A 304 -9.64 3.39 9.44
C PRO A 304 -10.69 4.24 10.15
N GLU A 305 -11.95 4.12 9.73
CA GLU A 305 -13.06 4.82 10.38
C GLU A 305 -13.10 4.46 11.87
N GLU A 306 -13.02 5.47 12.73
CA GLU A 306 -13.33 5.29 14.14
C GLU A 306 -14.79 4.83 14.23
N ALA A 307 -15.05 3.76 14.98
CA ALA A 307 -16.42 3.27 15.14
C ALA A 307 -17.30 4.39 15.69
N GLU A 308 -18.15 4.98 14.85
CA GLU A 308 -19.17 5.93 15.27
C GLU A 308 -20.07 5.25 16.32
N GLY A 309 -19.85 5.59 17.59
CA GLY A 309 -20.77 5.28 18.68
C GLY A 309 -20.54 3.96 19.43
N SER A 310 -19.47 3.89 20.22
CA SER A 310 -19.59 3.37 21.60
C SER A 310 -19.93 4.55 22.53
N VAL A 311 -21.07 5.20 22.33
CA VAL A 311 -21.63 6.07 23.36
C VAL A 311 -22.25 5.14 24.40
N ALA A 312 -21.56 5.00 25.53
CA ALA A 312 -22.10 4.40 26.74
C ALA A 312 -23.19 5.29 27.36
#